data_AF-A0A6P0YCX3-F1
#
_entry.id   AF-A0A6P0YCX3-F1
#
_cell.length_a   1.000
_cell.length_b   1.000
_cell.length_c   1.000
_cell.angle_alpha   90.00
_cell.angle_beta   90.00
_cell.angle_gamma   90.00
#
_symmetry.space_group_name_H-M   'P 1'
#
loop_
_entity.id
_entity.type
_entity.pdbx_description
1 polymer ?
#
loop_
_entity_poly.entity_id
_entity_poly.type
_entity_poly.pdbx_seq_one_letter_code
_entity_poly.pdbx_strand_id
1 'polypeptide(L)'
;MISEDKLRDFTDNILVNIKKILENLKIEDSSKQKKIQAEFEDLHQDLNQNIQDYQNNFANLDLTLNRTLNKLDLYTEKSLEYLPDVAHQEFISQINLVKQVLTNTHERKVLVTEMEPSASNLLKFLREVMEMGKAVQADLQSNKGKINQKAIEMIELLPESLQKSLYILAKQATTKISATGNALYQFQKEIERWFDSGMERATGVYQRNARGVAFLIGITIAIVANIDTLNMIDNLSKDSLMRATINSYSQELINNNSNPSELEIGDIQNQVNAALDNLELPIGWGQKQTNNTSVSQSITYLEGLKKILGWLISGIAISMGGNFWFNLLKKIYSVKK
;
A
#
# COMPACT_ATOMS: atom_id res chain seq x y z
N MET A 1 3.93 -13.91 -17.32
CA MET A 1 4.99 -13.99 -18.35
C MET A 1 5.31 -15.43 -18.77
N ILE A 2 6.06 -16.25 -18.02
CA ILE A 2 6.49 -17.60 -18.52
C ILE A 2 5.31 -18.52 -18.87
N SER A 3 4.23 -18.48 -18.08
CA SER A 3 3.03 -19.26 -18.33
C SER A 3 2.17 -18.72 -19.46
N GLU A 4 2.21 -17.41 -19.71
CA GLU A 4 1.50 -16.76 -20.82
C GLU A 4 2.15 -17.10 -22.16
N ASP A 5 3.48 -17.04 -22.24
CA ASP A 5 4.22 -17.37 -23.47
C ASP A 5 4.01 -18.85 -23.84
N LYS A 6 4.07 -19.75 -22.86
CA LYS A 6 3.83 -21.19 -23.09
C LYS A 6 2.39 -21.51 -23.49
N LEU A 7 1.42 -20.82 -22.90
CA LEU A 7 0.02 -20.96 -23.28
C LEU A 7 -0.18 -20.47 -24.73
N ARG A 8 0.45 -19.35 -25.10
CA ARG A 8 0.41 -18.83 -26.47
C ARG A 8 1.05 -19.78 -27.48
N ASP A 9 2.26 -20.27 -27.20
CA ASP A 9 2.95 -21.25 -28.04
C ASP A 9 2.11 -22.52 -28.24
N PHE A 10 1.43 -22.98 -27.19
CA PHE A 10 0.53 -24.13 -27.27
C PHE A 10 -0.69 -23.86 -28.16
N THR A 11 -1.35 -22.72 -27.98
CA THR A 11 -2.48 -22.30 -28.81
C THR A 11 -2.07 -22.12 -30.27
N ASP A 12 -0.91 -21.53 -30.53
CA ASP A 12 -0.38 -21.34 -31.88
C ASP A 12 -0.08 -22.70 -32.54
N ASN A 13 0.46 -23.67 -31.80
CA ASN A 13 0.65 -25.03 -32.30
C ASN A 13 -0.67 -25.72 -32.68
N ILE A 14 -1.73 -25.55 -31.88
CA ILE A 14 -3.07 -26.04 -32.22
C ILE A 14 -3.53 -25.45 -33.55
N LEU A 15 -3.46 -24.12 -33.69
CA LEU A 15 -3.91 -23.41 -34.88
C LEU A 15 -3.12 -23.82 -36.13
N VAL A 16 -1.80 -23.96 -36.01
CA VAL A 16 -0.93 -24.44 -37.10
C VAL A 16 -1.29 -25.86 -37.52
N ASN A 17 -1.55 -26.76 -36.57
CA ASN A 17 -1.92 -28.14 -36.88
C ASN A 17 -3.29 -28.21 -37.57
N ILE A 18 -4.28 -27.44 -37.11
CA ILE A 18 -5.59 -27.36 -37.75
C ILE A 18 -5.48 -26.82 -39.18
N LYS A 19 -4.68 -25.77 -39.39
CA LYS A 19 -4.44 -25.23 -40.73
C LYS A 19 -3.86 -26.27 -41.69
N LYS A 20 -2.87 -27.06 -41.23
CA LYS A 20 -2.30 -28.17 -42.03
C LYS A 20 -3.34 -29.24 -42.37
N ILE A 21 -4.23 -29.55 -41.44
CA ILE A 21 -5.34 -30.50 -41.69
C ILE A 21 -6.24 -29.97 -42.81
N LEU A 22 -6.63 -28.69 -42.76
CA LEU A 22 -7.45 -28.07 -43.79
C LEU A 22 -6.78 -28.07 -45.18
N GLU A 23 -5.47 -27.78 -45.23
CA GLU A 23 -4.69 -27.80 -46.47
C GLU A 23 -4.63 -29.21 -47.10
N ASN A 24 -4.58 -30.26 -46.28
CA ASN A 24 -4.52 -31.64 -46.74
C ASN A 24 -5.86 -32.17 -47.30
N LEU A 25 -7.00 -31.65 -46.84
CA LEU A 25 -8.33 -32.11 -47.23
C LEU A 25 -8.77 -31.68 -48.65
N LYS A 26 -7.98 -30.84 -49.35
CA LYS A 26 -8.17 -30.43 -50.76
C LYS A 26 -9.63 -30.19 -51.16
N ILE A 27 -10.25 -29.19 -50.56
CA ILE A 27 -11.66 -28.85 -50.81
C ILE A 27 -11.79 -28.15 -52.16
N GLU A 28 -12.49 -28.78 -53.11
CA GLU A 28 -12.64 -28.27 -54.49
C GLU A 28 -13.62 -27.08 -54.60
N ASP A 29 -14.60 -27.01 -53.70
CA ASP A 29 -15.63 -25.97 -53.70
C ASP A 29 -15.13 -24.68 -53.01
N SER A 30 -14.86 -23.65 -53.81
CA SER A 30 -14.38 -22.34 -53.35
C SER A 30 -15.34 -21.64 -52.36
N SER A 31 -16.65 -21.89 -52.46
CA SER A 31 -17.64 -21.32 -51.54
C SER A 31 -17.54 -21.97 -50.15
N LYS A 32 -17.46 -23.31 -50.12
CA LYS A 32 -17.28 -24.08 -48.87
C LYS A 32 -15.93 -23.80 -48.22
N GLN A 33 -14.88 -23.67 -49.03
CA GLN A 33 -13.55 -23.31 -48.55
C GLN A 33 -13.54 -21.96 -47.81
N LYS A 34 -14.24 -20.95 -48.35
CA LYS A 34 -14.38 -19.64 -47.66
C LYS A 34 -15.12 -19.74 -46.33
N LYS A 35 -16.17 -20.55 -46.25
CA LYS A 35 -16.91 -20.75 -44.99
C LYS A 35 -16.05 -21.41 -43.93
N ILE A 36 -15.31 -22.45 -44.29
CA ILE A 36 -14.40 -23.15 -43.37
C ILE A 36 -13.26 -22.22 -42.91
N GLN A 37 -12.74 -21.40 -43.81
CA GLN A 37 -11.75 -20.38 -43.46
C GLN A 37 -12.31 -19.36 -42.46
N ALA A 38 -13.58 -18.95 -42.61
CA ALA A 38 -14.24 -18.06 -41.65
C ALA A 38 -14.40 -18.72 -40.27
N GLU A 39 -14.80 -19.99 -40.21
CA GLU A 39 -14.89 -20.73 -38.95
C GLU A 39 -13.51 -20.91 -38.27
N PHE A 40 -12.44 -21.04 -39.07
CA PHE A 40 -11.07 -21.08 -38.55
C PHE A 40 -10.61 -19.73 -38.00
N GLU A 41 -10.99 -18.62 -38.64
CA GLU A 41 -10.74 -17.26 -38.15
C GLU A 41 -11.50 -16.97 -36.84
N ASP A 42 -12.75 -17.41 -36.73
CA ASP A 42 -13.53 -17.34 -35.50
C ASP A 42 -12.86 -18.12 -34.36
N LEU A 43 -12.39 -19.35 -34.62
CA LEU A 43 -11.63 -20.13 -33.65
C LEU A 43 -10.36 -19.39 -33.22
N HIS A 44 -9.61 -18.83 -34.17
CA HIS A 44 -8.41 -18.06 -33.89
C HIS A 44 -8.70 -16.86 -32.97
N GLN A 45 -9.78 -16.13 -33.22
CA GLN A 45 -10.21 -15.02 -32.37
C GLN A 45 -10.63 -15.50 -30.97
N ASP A 46 -11.43 -16.56 -30.88
CA ASP A 46 -11.89 -17.15 -29.62
C ASP A 46 -10.72 -17.62 -28.74
N LEU A 47 -9.72 -18.28 -29.32
CA LEU A 47 -8.56 -18.75 -28.59
C LEU A 47 -7.67 -17.58 -28.11
N ASN A 48 -7.54 -16.52 -28.93
CA ASN A 48 -6.84 -15.31 -28.50
C ASN A 48 -7.57 -14.60 -27.35
N GLN A 49 -8.90 -14.56 -27.38
CA GLN A 49 -9.69 -14.01 -26.27
C GLN A 49 -9.47 -14.81 -24.98
N ASN A 50 -9.44 -16.15 -25.06
CA ASN A 50 -9.15 -17.00 -23.92
C ASN A 50 -7.75 -16.73 -23.32
N ILE A 51 -6.76 -16.43 -24.15
CA ILE A 51 -5.41 -16.01 -23.70
C ILE A 51 -5.48 -14.64 -23.00
N GLN A 52 -6.21 -13.67 -23.57
CA GLN A 52 -6.37 -12.35 -22.95
C GLN A 52 -7.07 -12.42 -21.60
N ASP A 53 -8.11 -13.26 -21.47
CA ASP A 53 -8.80 -13.51 -20.20
C ASP A 53 -7.85 -14.09 -19.14
N TYR A 54 -6.95 -14.99 -19.56
CA TYR A 54 -5.89 -15.51 -18.70
C TYR A 54 -4.90 -14.42 -18.27
N GLN A 55 -4.42 -13.59 -19.21
CA GLN A 55 -3.50 -12.48 -18.95
C GLN A 55 -4.09 -11.44 -17.97
N ASN A 56 -5.39 -11.17 -18.09
CA ASN A 56 -6.10 -10.22 -17.23
C ASN A 56 -6.56 -10.82 -15.89
N ASN A 57 -6.19 -12.07 -15.58
CA ASN A 57 -6.60 -12.82 -14.39
C ASN A 57 -8.12 -13.06 -14.27
N PHE A 58 -8.87 -13.01 -15.38
CA PHE A 58 -10.30 -13.35 -15.40
C PHE A 58 -10.54 -14.87 -15.50
N ALA A 59 -9.54 -15.63 -15.94
CA ALA A 59 -9.56 -17.09 -16.00
C ALA A 59 -8.24 -17.69 -15.49
N ASN A 60 -8.32 -18.83 -14.81
CA ASN A 60 -7.13 -19.63 -14.47
C ASN A 60 -6.78 -20.61 -15.61
N LEU A 61 -5.59 -21.22 -15.56
CA LEU A 61 -5.10 -22.07 -16.65
C LEU A 61 -6.06 -23.23 -16.95
N ASP A 62 -6.59 -23.91 -15.93
CA ASP A 62 -7.50 -25.04 -16.16
C ASP A 62 -8.80 -24.61 -16.85
N LEU A 63 -9.38 -23.49 -16.42
CA LEU A 63 -10.56 -22.90 -17.07
C LEU A 63 -10.24 -22.52 -18.52
N THR A 64 -9.08 -21.92 -18.78
CA THR A 64 -8.64 -21.56 -20.13
C THR A 64 -8.47 -22.78 -21.02
N LEU A 65 -7.86 -23.86 -20.52
CA LEU A 65 -7.72 -25.12 -21.26
C LEU A 65 -9.10 -25.77 -21.54
N ASN A 66 -10.03 -25.71 -20.59
CA ASN A 66 -11.41 -26.18 -20.80
C ASN A 66 -12.14 -25.35 -21.87
N ARG A 67 -12.01 -24.03 -21.83
CA ARG A 67 -12.59 -23.14 -22.85
C ARG A 67 -12.00 -23.42 -24.22
N THR A 68 -10.68 -23.62 -24.31
CA THR A 68 -10.00 -24.01 -25.56
C THR A 68 -10.56 -25.32 -26.11
N LEU A 69 -10.72 -26.36 -25.27
CA LEU A 69 -11.31 -27.62 -25.69
C LEU A 69 -12.75 -27.44 -26.22
N ASN A 70 -13.59 -26.70 -25.49
CA ASN A 70 -14.96 -26.44 -25.92
C ASN A 70 -15.04 -25.68 -27.26
N LYS A 71 -14.12 -24.74 -27.48
CA LYS A 71 -14.05 -23.99 -28.75
C LYS A 71 -13.58 -24.87 -29.91
N LEU A 72 -12.67 -25.83 -29.64
CA LEU A 72 -12.27 -26.83 -30.62
C LEU A 72 -13.43 -27.78 -30.97
N ASP A 73 -14.23 -28.18 -30.00
CA ASP A 73 -15.43 -29.00 -30.25
C ASP A 73 -16.46 -28.26 -31.09
N LEU A 74 -16.75 -26.99 -30.76
CA LEU A 74 -17.65 -26.15 -31.54
C LEU A 74 -17.14 -25.94 -32.98
N TYR A 75 -15.84 -25.66 -33.14
CA TYR A 75 -15.21 -25.55 -34.46
C TYR A 75 -15.34 -26.86 -35.26
N THR A 76 -15.15 -28.01 -34.59
CA THR A 76 -15.30 -29.33 -35.23
C THR A 76 -16.72 -29.49 -35.77
N GLU A 77 -17.72 -29.22 -34.94
CA GLU A 77 -19.15 -29.35 -35.29
C GLU A 77 -19.52 -28.48 -36.49
N LYS A 78 -19.18 -27.18 -36.43
CA LYS A 78 -19.49 -26.24 -37.52
C LYS A 78 -18.75 -26.57 -38.82
N SER A 79 -17.50 -27.01 -38.74
CA SER A 79 -16.71 -27.35 -39.93
C SER A 79 -17.30 -28.53 -40.71
N LEU A 80 -17.94 -29.47 -40.02
CA LEU A 80 -18.57 -30.63 -40.65
C LEU A 80 -19.76 -30.26 -41.54
N GLU A 81 -20.45 -29.14 -41.28
CA GLU A 81 -21.55 -28.65 -42.13
C GLU A 81 -21.08 -28.31 -43.56
N TYR A 82 -19.82 -27.90 -43.69
CA TYR A 82 -19.25 -27.43 -44.95
C TYR A 82 -18.29 -28.43 -45.59
N LEU A 83 -17.82 -29.44 -44.84
CA LEU A 83 -16.94 -30.49 -45.36
C LEU A 83 -17.72 -31.56 -46.14
N PRO A 84 -17.13 -32.15 -47.20
CA PRO A 84 -17.69 -33.33 -47.86
C PRO A 84 -17.78 -34.52 -46.90
N ASP A 85 -18.83 -35.34 -46.99
CA ASP A 85 -19.05 -36.49 -46.11
C ASP A 85 -17.87 -37.48 -46.09
N VAL A 86 -17.22 -37.67 -47.24
CA VAL A 86 -16.01 -38.51 -47.37
C VAL A 86 -14.82 -38.01 -46.55
N ALA A 87 -14.75 -36.71 -46.27
CA ALA A 87 -13.67 -36.09 -45.49
C ALA A 87 -13.98 -36.03 -43.99
N HIS A 88 -15.23 -36.27 -43.57
CA HIS A 88 -15.64 -36.13 -42.16
C HIS A 88 -14.85 -37.03 -41.22
N GLN A 89 -14.70 -38.31 -41.57
CA GLN A 89 -13.99 -39.28 -40.72
C GLN A 89 -12.51 -38.92 -40.53
N GLU A 90 -11.83 -38.55 -41.62
CA GLU A 90 -10.44 -38.14 -41.57
C GLU A 90 -10.27 -36.85 -40.76
N PHE A 91 -11.12 -35.85 -41.00
CA PHE A 91 -11.10 -34.60 -40.26
C PHE A 91 -11.31 -34.81 -38.75
N ILE A 92 -12.34 -35.57 -38.35
CA ILE A 92 -12.64 -35.85 -36.94
C ILE A 92 -11.45 -36.57 -36.28
N SER A 93 -10.85 -37.54 -36.96
CA SER A 93 -9.69 -38.28 -36.44
C SER A 93 -8.51 -37.35 -36.17
N GLN A 94 -8.17 -36.49 -37.14
CA GLN A 94 -7.05 -35.55 -37.02
C GLN A 94 -7.29 -34.49 -35.93
N ILE A 95 -8.52 -33.98 -35.83
CA ILE A 95 -8.87 -33.01 -34.78
C ILE A 95 -8.87 -33.68 -33.39
N ASN A 96 -9.25 -34.94 -33.28
CA ASN A 96 -9.13 -35.68 -32.02
C ASN A 96 -7.67 -35.88 -31.58
N LEU A 97 -6.73 -36.05 -32.52
CA LEU A 97 -5.29 -36.07 -32.20
C LEU A 97 -4.83 -34.71 -31.64
N VAL A 98 -5.29 -33.60 -32.22
CA VAL A 98 -4.98 -32.25 -31.70
C VAL A 98 -5.59 -32.05 -30.30
N LYS A 99 -6.81 -32.54 -30.07
CA LYS A 99 -7.50 -32.44 -28.77
C LYS A 99 -6.94 -33.38 -27.69
N GLN A 100 -6.17 -34.41 -28.06
CA GLN A 100 -5.72 -35.47 -27.14
C GLN A 100 -5.01 -34.91 -25.89
N VAL A 101 -4.13 -33.93 -26.07
CA VAL A 101 -3.37 -33.30 -24.98
C VAL A 101 -4.30 -32.59 -23.97
N LEU A 102 -5.48 -32.14 -24.41
CA LEU A 102 -6.48 -31.45 -23.57
C LEU A 102 -7.48 -32.40 -22.91
N THR A 103 -7.77 -33.55 -23.55
CA THR A 103 -8.77 -34.52 -23.09
C THR A 103 -8.17 -35.61 -22.20
N ASN A 104 -6.92 -35.99 -22.43
CA ASN A 104 -6.23 -36.98 -21.61
C ASN A 104 -5.79 -36.38 -20.28
N THR A 105 -6.30 -36.90 -19.16
CA THR A 105 -6.00 -36.42 -17.80
C THR A 105 -4.51 -36.39 -17.49
N HIS A 106 -3.72 -37.35 -17.97
CA HIS A 106 -2.29 -37.43 -17.69
C HIS A 106 -1.51 -36.42 -18.53
N GLU A 107 -1.76 -36.37 -19.84
CA GLU A 107 -1.12 -35.40 -20.75
C GLU A 107 -1.47 -33.96 -20.35
N ARG A 108 -2.73 -33.71 -20.01
CA ARG A 108 -3.18 -32.40 -19.52
C ARG A 108 -2.48 -31.99 -18.23
N LYS A 109 -2.26 -32.93 -17.30
CA LYS A 109 -1.52 -32.66 -16.07
C LYS A 109 -0.06 -32.33 -16.35
N VAL A 110 0.57 -33.01 -17.31
CA VAL A 110 1.93 -32.68 -17.77
C VAL A 110 1.95 -31.28 -18.38
N LEU A 111 1.01 -30.96 -19.28
CA LEU A 111 0.88 -29.65 -19.90
C LEU A 111 0.74 -28.52 -18.86
N VAL A 112 -0.15 -28.69 -17.87
CA VAL A 112 -0.33 -27.72 -16.78
C VAL A 112 0.96 -27.55 -15.97
N THR A 113 1.67 -28.65 -15.70
CA THR A 113 2.95 -28.64 -14.98
C THR A 113 4.06 -27.96 -15.79
N GLU A 114 4.01 -28.07 -17.11
CA GLU A 114 4.93 -27.37 -18.01
C GLU A 114 4.60 -25.89 -18.11
N MET A 115 3.32 -25.50 -18.16
CA MET A 115 2.86 -24.13 -18.37
C MET A 115 2.98 -23.26 -17.13
N GLU A 116 2.56 -23.72 -15.96
CA GLU A 116 2.74 -22.95 -14.72
C GLU A 116 4.10 -23.27 -14.07
N PRO A 117 4.77 -22.28 -13.45
CA PRO A 117 5.84 -22.59 -12.52
C PRO A 117 5.21 -23.34 -11.34
N SER A 118 5.26 -24.67 -11.41
CA SER A 118 4.79 -25.52 -10.33
C SER A 118 5.48 -25.12 -9.02
N ALA A 119 4.81 -25.36 -7.90
CA ALA A 119 5.35 -25.14 -6.57
C ALA A 119 6.78 -25.69 -6.42
N SER A 120 7.08 -26.84 -7.05
CA SER A 120 8.42 -27.41 -7.08
C SER A 120 9.40 -26.65 -7.97
N ASN A 121 8.97 -26.05 -9.09
CA ASN A 121 9.82 -25.22 -9.94
C ASN A 121 10.18 -23.89 -9.27
N LEU A 122 9.26 -23.26 -8.53
CA LEU A 122 9.56 -22.07 -7.73
C LEU A 122 10.54 -22.37 -6.60
N LEU A 123 10.32 -23.48 -5.88
CA LEU A 123 11.24 -23.91 -4.84
C LEU A 123 12.60 -24.32 -5.37
N LYS A 124 12.63 -25.01 -6.52
CA LYS A 124 13.86 -25.41 -7.20
C LYS A 124 14.63 -24.17 -7.64
N PHE A 125 13.97 -23.20 -8.30
CA PHE A 125 14.56 -21.92 -8.67
C PHE A 125 15.13 -21.19 -7.44
N LEU A 126 14.34 -21.00 -6.38
CA LEU A 126 14.83 -20.30 -5.17
C LEU A 126 15.95 -21.04 -4.46
N ARG A 127 15.91 -22.39 -4.43
CA ARG A 127 17.00 -23.21 -3.88
C ARG A 127 18.25 -23.06 -4.74
N GLU A 128 18.12 -23.15 -6.06
CA GLU A 128 19.22 -22.99 -7.01
C GLU A 128 19.86 -21.61 -6.87
N VAL A 129 19.09 -20.54 -6.72
CA VAL A 129 19.63 -19.19 -6.51
C VAL A 129 20.35 -19.06 -5.16
N MET A 130 19.80 -19.63 -4.08
CA MET A 130 20.46 -19.57 -2.76
C MET A 130 21.68 -20.49 -2.64
N GLU A 131 21.68 -21.65 -3.30
CA GLU A 131 22.80 -22.61 -3.28
C GLU A 131 23.89 -22.24 -4.30
N MET A 132 23.55 -21.56 -5.41
CA MET A 132 24.47 -21.17 -6.47
C MET A 132 24.75 -19.67 -6.54
N GLY A 133 24.84 -18.97 -5.40
CA GLY A 133 25.24 -17.56 -5.32
C GLY A 133 26.68 -17.23 -5.77
N LYS A 134 27.30 -18.05 -6.63
CA LYS A 134 28.62 -17.83 -7.28
C LYS A 134 28.79 -18.43 -8.68
N ALA A 135 27.85 -19.22 -9.25
CA ALA A 135 28.19 -20.12 -10.37
C ALA A 135 27.17 -20.22 -11.53
N VAL A 136 26.45 -19.15 -11.89
CA VAL A 136 25.54 -19.18 -13.05
C VAL A 136 26.22 -18.67 -14.32
N GLN A 137 27.28 -19.36 -14.74
CA GLN A 137 27.96 -19.10 -16.01
C GLN A 137 27.87 -20.31 -16.95
N ALA A 138 26.68 -20.91 -17.11
CA ALA A 138 26.50 -22.02 -18.04
C ALA A 138 25.02 -22.24 -18.43
N ASP A 139 24.37 -21.26 -19.10
CA ASP A 139 23.45 -21.51 -20.24
C ASP A 139 22.85 -20.20 -20.83
N LEU A 140 23.73 -19.30 -21.29
CA LEU A 140 23.39 -17.90 -21.60
C LEU A 140 22.75 -17.64 -22.98
N GLN A 141 22.33 -18.65 -23.76
CA GLN A 141 21.89 -18.43 -25.15
C GLN A 141 20.40 -18.65 -25.45
N SER A 142 19.55 -19.07 -24.49
CA SER A 142 18.10 -19.10 -24.72
C SER A 142 17.39 -17.88 -24.12
N ASN A 143 16.28 -17.44 -24.72
CA ASN A 143 15.46 -16.31 -24.23
C ASN A 143 14.96 -16.51 -22.76
N LYS A 144 15.09 -17.74 -22.23
CA LYS A 144 14.83 -18.13 -20.83
C LYS A 144 15.92 -17.66 -19.84
N GLY A 145 17.13 -17.35 -20.32
CA GLY A 145 18.26 -16.93 -19.49
C GLY A 145 18.14 -15.51 -18.94
N LYS A 146 17.61 -14.56 -19.73
CA LYS A 146 17.60 -13.13 -19.36
C LYS A 146 16.68 -12.80 -18.17
N ILE A 147 15.52 -13.46 -18.07
CA ILE A 147 14.55 -13.23 -16.98
C ILE A 147 15.06 -13.86 -15.68
N ASN A 148 15.61 -15.07 -15.76
CA ASN A 148 16.23 -15.74 -14.61
C ASN A 148 17.46 -14.96 -14.15
N GLN A 149 18.28 -14.44 -15.05
CA GLN A 149 19.48 -13.66 -14.73
C GLN A 149 19.15 -12.38 -13.96
N LYS A 150 18.13 -11.62 -14.39
CA LYS A 150 17.70 -10.42 -13.66
C LYS A 150 17.14 -10.74 -12.27
N ALA A 151 16.41 -11.84 -12.13
CA ALA A 151 15.91 -12.30 -10.84
C ALA A 151 17.04 -12.80 -9.93
N ILE A 152 18.04 -13.48 -10.48
CA ILE A 152 19.25 -13.93 -9.77
C ILE A 152 20.05 -12.73 -9.28
N GLU A 153 20.35 -11.76 -10.15
CA GLU A 153 21.06 -10.52 -9.80
C GLU A 153 20.34 -9.76 -8.67
N MET A 154 19.00 -9.63 -8.74
CA MET A 154 18.22 -8.97 -7.70
C MET A 154 18.26 -9.73 -6.36
N ILE A 155 18.26 -11.06 -6.38
CA ILE A 155 18.31 -11.88 -5.16
C ILE A 155 19.71 -11.89 -4.54
N GLU A 156 20.78 -11.88 -5.35
CA GLU A 156 22.16 -11.74 -4.87
C GLU A 156 22.39 -10.40 -4.17
N LEU A 157 21.69 -9.35 -4.57
CA LEU A 157 21.70 -8.04 -3.92
C LEU A 157 20.96 -8.02 -2.57
N LEU A 158 20.16 -9.05 -2.26
CA LEU A 158 19.44 -9.13 -0.99
C LEU A 158 20.32 -9.67 0.13
N PRO A 159 20.24 -9.11 1.35
CA PRO A 159 20.81 -9.69 2.56
C PRO A 159 20.43 -11.17 2.76
N GLU A 160 21.36 -11.98 3.27
CA GLU A 160 21.13 -13.42 3.53
C GLU A 160 19.86 -13.71 4.36
N SER A 161 19.52 -12.82 5.30
CA SER A 161 18.34 -12.97 6.16
C SER A 161 17.03 -12.88 5.36
N LEU A 162 17.00 -12.02 4.34
CA LEU A 162 15.86 -11.88 3.43
C LEU A 162 15.78 -13.08 2.49
N GLN A 163 16.91 -13.56 1.97
CA GLN A 163 16.94 -14.78 1.15
C GLN A 163 16.35 -15.98 1.90
N LYS A 164 16.79 -16.20 3.15
CA LYS A 164 16.28 -17.28 4.02
C LYS A 164 14.77 -17.13 4.29
N SER A 165 14.32 -15.90 4.51
CA SER A 165 12.89 -15.60 4.75
C SER A 165 12.05 -15.89 3.50
N LEU A 166 12.49 -15.44 2.32
CA LEU A 166 11.82 -15.72 1.04
C LEU A 166 11.72 -17.22 0.76
N TYR A 167 12.76 -17.99 1.05
CA TYR A 167 12.69 -19.45 0.93
C TYR A 167 11.67 -20.10 1.86
N ILE A 168 11.62 -19.66 3.12
CA ILE A 168 10.64 -20.18 4.09
C ILE A 168 9.22 -19.84 3.63
N LEU A 169 8.98 -18.62 3.16
CA LEU A 169 7.68 -18.19 2.64
C LEU A 169 7.29 -18.98 1.39
N ALA A 170 8.23 -19.24 0.48
CA ALA A 170 7.99 -20.09 -0.68
C ALA A 170 7.61 -21.51 -0.26
N LYS A 171 8.36 -22.11 0.68
CA LYS A 171 8.05 -23.43 1.22
C LYS A 171 6.67 -23.46 1.85
N GLN A 172 6.31 -22.46 2.65
CA GLN A 172 4.98 -22.35 3.25
C GLN A 172 3.88 -22.20 2.21
N ALA A 173 4.09 -21.37 1.18
CA ALA A 173 3.16 -21.23 0.07
C ALA A 173 2.93 -22.58 -0.60
N THR A 174 3.98 -23.36 -0.86
CA THR A 174 3.84 -24.69 -1.49
C THR A 174 3.01 -25.68 -0.66
N THR A 175 3.14 -25.63 0.67
CA THR A 175 2.39 -26.52 1.58
C THR A 175 0.90 -26.16 1.69
N LYS A 176 0.52 -24.91 1.37
CA LYS A 176 -0.86 -24.41 1.46
C LYS A 176 -1.64 -24.52 0.12
N ILE A 177 -1.02 -25.00 -0.95
CA ILE A 177 -1.67 -25.19 -2.26
C ILE A 177 -2.49 -26.47 -2.24
N SER A 178 -3.71 -26.41 -1.72
CA SER A 178 -4.64 -27.55 -1.80
C SER A 178 -6.02 -27.18 -2.35
N ALA A 179 -6.23 -25.95 -2.86
CA ALA A 179 -7.56 -25.56 -3.37
C ALA A 179 -7.61 -24.57 -4.55
N THR A 180 -6.51 -23.92 -4.96
CA THR A 180 -6.61 -22.77 -5.90
C THR A 180 -5.56 -22.67 -7.00
N GLY A 181 -4.82 -23.75 -7.27
CA GLY A 181 -4.03 -23.92 -8.49
C GLY A 181 -2.73 -23.11 -8.63
N ASN A 182 -2.65 -21.87 -8.12
CA ASN A 182 -1.54 -20.98 -8.46
C ASN A 182 -0.52 -20.81 -7.30
N ALA A 183 0.64 -21.47 -7.43
CA ALA A 183 1.74 -21.43 -6.47
C ALA A 183 2.38 -20.04 -6.33
N LEU A 184 2.46 -19.30 -7.44
CA LEU A 184 3.06 -17.97 -7.48
C LEU A 184 2.18 -16.95 -6.75
N TYR A 185 0.87 -17.00 -6.96
CA TYR A 185 -0.08 -16.14 -6.26
C TYR A 185 -0.03 -16.35 -4.75
N GLN A 186 0.01 -17.62 -4.30
CA GLN A 186 0.13 -17.89 -2.86
C GLN A 186 1.46 -17.44 -2.28
N PHE A 187 2.55 -17.58 -3.04
CA PHE A 187 3.85 -17.06 -2.62
C PHE A 187 3.85 -15.54 -2.47
N GLN A 188 3.31 -14.81 -3.46
CA GLN A 188 3.14 -13.36 -3.39
C GLN A 188 2.37 -12.95 -2.12
N LYS A 189 1.25 -13.62 -1.84
CA LYS A 189 0.41 -13.34 -0.68
C LYS A 189 1.13 -13.55 0.66
N GLU A 190 1.99 -14.56 0.75
CA GLU A 190 2.80 -14.78 1.96
C GLU A 190 3.89 -13.70 2.11
N ILE A 191 4.47 -13.18 1.02
CA ILE A 191 5.37 -12.02 1.05
C ILE A 191 4.65 -10.76 1.54
N GLU A 192 3.48 -10.46 0.99
CA GLU A 192 2.66 -9.31 1.39
C GLU A 192 2.39 -9.33 2.90
N ARG A 193 1.89 -10.45 3.42
CA ARG A 193 1.63 -10.61 4.86
C ARG A 193 2.86 -10.45 5.73
N TRP A 194 3.99 -11.02 5.31
CA TRP A 194 5.25 -10.92 6.04
C TRP A 194 5.73 -9.48 6.10
N PHE A 195 5.63 -8.75 4.98
CA PHE A 195 6.00 -7.35 4.88
C PHE A 195 5.09 -6.46 5.75
N ASP A 196 3.77 -6.62 5.64
CA ASP A 196 2.78 -5.85 6.42
C ASP A 196 3.02 -6.03 7.92
N SER A 197 3.25 -7.27 8.36
CA SER A 197 3.58 -7.57 9.75
C SER A 197 4.90 -6.93 10.19
N GLY A 198 5.88 -6.85 9.29
CA GLY A 198 7.15 -6.15 9.51
C GLY A 198 6.96 -4.64 9.65
N MET A 199 6.14 -4.05 8.76
CA MET A 199 5.83 -2.64 8.73
C MET A 199 5.05 -2.19 9.96
N GLU A 200 4.09 -3.00 10.43
CA GLU A 200 3.33 -2.71 11.66
C GLU A 200 4.27 -2.61 12.87
N ARG A 201 5.20 -3.57 13.01
CA ARG A 201 6.20 -3.54 14.08
C ARG A 201 7.15 -2.35 13.96
N ALA A 202 7.66 -2.08 12.76
CA ALA A 202 8.56 -0.94 12.51
C ALA A 202 7.88 0.40 12.80
N THR A 203 6.62 0.54 12.36
CA THR A 203 5.78 1.72 12.61
C THR A 203 5.55 1.91 14.11
N GLY A 204 5.24 0.83 14.84
CA GLY A 204 5.08 0.88 16.30
C GLY A 204 6.34 1.35 17.03
N VAL A 205 7.52 0.83 16.65
CA VAL A 205 8.81 1.26 17.22
C VAL A 205 9.08 2.74 16.91
N TYR A 206 8.87 3.16 15.65
CA TYR A 206 9.05 4.55 15.25
C TYR A 206 8.12 5.49 16.02
N GLN A 207 6.82 5.18 16.11
CA GLN A 207 5.86 6.01 16.83
C GLN A 207 6.20 6.12 18.32
N ARG A 208 6.64 5.03 18.96
CA ARG A 208 7.05 5.05 20.37
C ARG A 208 8.27 5.95 20.59
N ASN A 209 9.27 5.83 19.72
CA ASN A 209 10.50 6.62 19.83
C ASN A 209 10.24 8.10 19.49
N ALA A 210 9.45 8.37 18.45
CA ALA A 210 9.07 9.72 18.05
C ALA A 210 8.32 10.48 19.14
N ARG A 211 7.46 9.81 19.93
CA ARG A 211 6.82 10.41 21.11
C ARG A 211 7.84 10.91 22.15
N GLY A 212 8.86 10.12 22.42
CA GLY A 212 9.94 10.50 23.35
C GLY A 212 10.76 11.69 22.83
N VAL A 213 11.10 11.68 21.54
CA VAL A 213 11.82 12.79 20.89
C VAL A 213 10.96 14.07 20.88
N ALA A 214 9.67 13.96 20.55
CA ALA A 214 8.74 15.10 20.57
C ALA A 214 8.58 15.68 21.98
N PHE A 215 8.56 14.83 23.02
CA PHE A 215 8.55 15.26 24.42
C PHE A 215 9.83 16.04 24.79
N LEU A 216 11.01 15.54 24.41
CA LEU A 216 12.27 16.25 24.65
C LEU A 216 12.31 17.60 23.94
N ILE A 217 11.94 17.64 22.65
CA ILE A 217 11.88 18.89 21.88
C ILE A 217 10.89 19.87 22.52
N GLY A 218 9.71 19.40 22.93
CA GLY A 218 8.71 20.23 23.60
C GLY A 218 9.23 20.87 24.89
N ILE A 219 9.90 20.08 25.74
CA ILE A 219 10.55 20.60 26.96
C ILE A 219 11.67 21.58 26.61
N THR A 220 12.53 21.27 25.64
CA THR A 220 13.61 22.17 25.23
C THR A 220 13.05 23.51 24.77
N ILE A 221 12.00 23.51 23.94
CA ILE A 221 11.32 24.74 23.50
C ILE A 221 10.74 25.49 24.70
N ALA A 222 10.06 24.81 25.63
CA ALA A 222 9.48 25.43 26.81
C ALA A 222 10.53 26.10 27.71
N ILE A 223 11.69 25.46 27.91
CA ILE A 223 12.79 26.03 28.70
C ILE A 223 13.40 27.23 27.96
N VAL A 224 13.74 27.08 26.67
CA VAL A 224 14.36 28.16 25.88
C VAL A 224 13.46 29.40 25.84
N ALA A 225 12.16 29.20 25.66
CA ALA A 225 11.16 30.27 25.65
C ALA A 225 10.71 30.73 27.05
N ASN A 226 11.19 30.09 28.13
CA ASN A 226 10.75 30.28 29.51
C ASN A 226 9.22 30.26 29.66
N ILE A 227 8.55 29.33 28.97
CA ILE A 227 7.09 29.18 29.02
C ILE A 227 6.76 28.28 30.21
N ASP A 228 6.42 28.89 31.35
CA ASP A 228 5.98 28.19 32.54
C ASP A 228 4.45 28.25 32.64
N THR A 229 3.77 27.11 32.39
CA THR A 229 2.31 27.05 32.42
C THR A 229 1.72 27.41 33.79
N LEU A 230 2.38 27.04 34.90
CA LEU A 230 1.86 27.28 36.25
C LEU A 230 1.91 28.78 36.60
N ASN A 231 3.04 29.42 36.31
CA ASN A 231 3.18 30.87 36.51
C ASN A 231 2.32 31.66 35.51
N MET A 232 2.20 31.19 34.27
CA MET A 232 1.32 31.78 33.27
C MET A 232 -0.14 31.71 33.70
N ILE A 233 -0.61 30.58 34.24
CA ILE A 233 -1.96 30.46 34.82
C ILE A 233 -2.12 31.41 36.00
N ASP A 234 -1.18 31.49 36.93
CA ASP A 234 -1.30 32.39 38.08
C ASP A 234 -1.31 33.88 37.70
N ASN A 235 -0.64 34.24 36.60
CA ASN A 235 -0.59 35.61 36.11
C ASN A 235 -1.80 35.96 35.22
N LEU A 236 -2.30 35.02 34.41
CA LEU A 236 -3.48 35.22 33.55
C LEU A 236 -4.80 35.03 34.28
N SER A 237 -4.88 34.10 35.23
CA SER A 237 -6.10 33.81 36.01
C SER A 237 -6.38 34.85 37.10
N LYS A 238 -5.38 35.69 37.43
CA LYS A 238 -5.59 36.92 38.19
C LYS A 238 -6.29 37.94 37.29
N ASP A 239 -7.58 37.70 37.13
CA ASP A 239 -8.66 38.51 36.56
C ASP A 239 -8.70 39.96 37.13
N SER A 240 -7.78 40.35 38.01
CA SER A 240 -7.60 41.73 38.48
C SER A 240 -6.96 42.63 37.44
N LEU A 241 -6.06 42.15 36.57
CA LEU A 241 -5.40 43.03 35.60
C LEU A 241 -6.39 43.51 34.52
N MET A 242 -7.18 42.61 33.95
CA MET A 242 -8.20 42.98 32.95
C MET A 242 -9.37 43.76 33.58
N ARG A 243 -9.87 43.33 34.75
CA ARG A 243 -10.95 44.07 35.45
C ARG A 243 -10.49 45.40 36.03
N ALA A 244 -9.29 45.53 36.58
CA ALA A 244 -8.80 46.80 37.11
C ALA A 244 -8.50 47.78 35.98
N THR A 245 -7.95 47.30 34.86
CA THR A 245 -7.73 48.11 33.66
C THR A 245 -9.07 48.63 33.13
N ILE A 246 -10.05 47.75 32.89
CA ILE A 246 -11.40 48.14 32.44
C ILE A 246 -12.11 49.05 33.45
N ASN A 247 -12.04 48.77 34.76
CA ASN A 247 -12.70 49.58 35.79
C ASN A 247 -12.04 50.96 35.97
N SER A 248 -10.70 51.05 35.90
CA SER A 248 -9.98 52.32 35.98
C SER A 248 -10.29 53.22 34.79
N TYR A 249 -10.31 52.67 33.57
CA TYR A 249 -10.70 53.41 32.38
C TYR A 249 -12.18 53.82 32.42
N SER A 250 -13.06 52.95 32.92
CA SER A 250 -14.47 53.30 33.12
C SER A 250 -14.64 54.48 34.08
N GLN A 251 -13.81 54.57 35.13
CA GLN A 251 -13.83 55.72 36.05
C GLN A 251 -13.24 56.99 35.45
N GLU A 252 -12.17 56.90 34.65
CA GLU A 252 -11.54 58.06 34.01
C GLU A 252 -12.45 58.68 32.93
N LEU A 253 -13.15 57.85 32.15
CA LEU A 253 -14.13 58.30 31.17
C LEU A 253 -15.33 59.01 31.82
N ILE A 254 -15.79 58.54 33.00
CA ILE A 254 -16.89 59.16 33.75
C ILE A 254 -16.45 60.50 34.38
N ASN A 255 -15.20 60.60 34.83
CA ASN A 255 -14.71 61.81 35.51
C ASN A 255 -14.31 62.93 34.54
N ASN A 256 -13.84 62.60 33.32
CA ASN A 256 -13.35 63.60 32.36
C ASN A 256 -14.40 64.06 31.33
N ASN A 257 -15.51 63.32 31.13
CA ASN A 257 -16.55 63.72 30.18
C ASN A 257 -17.95 63.72 30.82
N SER A 258 -18.56 64.91 30.92
CA SER A 258 -19.92 65.08 31.46
C SER A 258 -21.05 64.73 30.48
N ASN A 259 -20.76 64.14 29.31
CA ASN A 259 -21.79 63.77 28.34
C ASN A 259 -21.53 62.41 27.66
N PRO A 260 -22.32 61.35 27.95
CA PRO A 260 -22.03 59.97 27.51
C PRO A 260 -22.24 59.68 26.01
N SER A 261 -22.71 60.65 25.23
CA SER A 261 -23.22 60.43 23.86
C SER A 261 -22.19 60.69 22.74
N GLU A 262 -20.96 61.06 23.08
CA GLU A 262 -19.89 61.42 22.13
C GLU A 262 -18.66 60.50 22.25
N LEU A 263 -18.87 59.27 22.73
CA LEU A 263 -17.82 58.25 22.81
C LEU A 263 -17.57 57.64 21.43
N GLU A 264 -16.60 58.18 20.69
CA GLU A 264 -16.12 57.54 19.46
C GLU A 264 -15.42 56.22 19.79
N ILE A 265 -15.94 55.12 19.25
CA ILE A 265 -15.40 53.75 19.41
C ILE A 265 -13.93 53.66 18.96
N GLY A 266 -13.48 54.57 18.08
CA GLY A 266 -12.10 54.66 17.60
C GLY A 266 -11.07 55.01 18.68
N ASP A 267 -11.42 55.89 19.62
CA ASP A 267 -10.51 56.28 20.71
C ASP A 267 -10.36 55.16 21.74
N ILE A 268 -11.44 54.42 21.99
CA ILE A 268 -11.42 53.20 22.80
C ILE A 268 -10.53 52.14 22.14
N GLN A 269 -10.61 51.96 20.83
CA GLN A 269 -9.75 50.99 20.11
C GLN A 269 -8.27 51.37 20.17
N ASN A 270 -7.91 52.63 19.94
CA ASN A 270 -6.51 53.06 19.98
C ASN A 270 -5.91 52.95 21.39
N GLN A 271 -6.69 53.25 22.43
CA GLN A 271 -6.23 53.16 23.82
C GLN A 271 -6.20 51.71 24.34
N VAL A 272 -7.13 50.86 23.91
CA VAL A 272 -7.07 49.42 24.16
C VAL A 272 -5.84 48.81 23.48
N ASN A 273 -5.54 49.19 22.24
CA ASN A 273 -4.33 48.76 21.55
C ASN A 273 -3.06 49.22 22.29
N ALA A 274 -3.02 50.47 22.79
CA ALA A 274 -1.90 50.95 23.61
C ALA A 274 -1.78 50.23 24.97
N ALA A 275 -2.90 49.81 25.57
CA ALA A 275 -2.91 49.01 26.79
C ALA A 275 -2.45 47.56 26.53
N LEU A 276 -2.77 47.00 25.35
CA LEU A 276 -2.31 45.69 24.91
C LEU A 276 -0.83 45.69 24.53
N ASP A 277 -0.30 46.77 23.95
CA ASP A 277 1.13 46.93 23.64
C ASP A 277 2.00 46.99 24.91
N ASN A 278 1.44 47.45 26.03
CA ASN A 278 2.09 47.45 27.34
C ASN A 278 1.88 46.16 28.15
N LEU A 279 1.09 45.22 27.62
CA LEU A 279 0.85 43.94 28.27
C LEU A 279 2.04 43.01 27.95
N GLU A 280 3.11 43.12 28.73
CA GLU A 280 4.21 42.16 28.70
C GLU A 280 3.65 40.76 29.01
N LEU A 281 3.55 39.91 27.98
CA LEU A 281 3.13 38.53 28.16
C LEU A 281 4.08 37.84 29.15
N PRO A 282 3.57 37.01 30.08
CA PRO A 282 4.38 36.30 31.05
C PRO A 282 5.10 35.11 30.40
N ILE A 283 5.86 35.36 29.34
CA ILE A 283 6.80 34.45 28.67
C ILE A 283 8.19 35.11 28.55
N GLY A 284 9.25 34.33 28.36
CA GLY A 284 10.62 34.86 28.20
C GLY A 284 11.37 35.16 29.51
N TRP A 285 12.70 35.26 29.43
CA TRP A 285 13.61 35.34 30.59
C TRP A 285 13.67 36.72 31.27
N GLY A 286 13.03 37.75 30.71
CA GLY A 286 13.11 39.14 31.18
C GLY A 286 12.12 39.53 32.29
N GLN A 287 11.34 38.61 32.83
CA GLN A 287 10.32 38.93 33.84
C GLN A 287 10.95 39.32 35.17
N LYS A 288 10.68 40.55 35.63
CA LYS A 288 10.92 40.95 37.03
C LYS A 288 9.97 40.18 37.92
N GLN A 289 10.45 39.08 38.50
CA GLN A 289 9.79 38.39 39.59
C GLN A 289 9.71 39.38 40.78
N THR A 290 8.58 40.05 40.95
CA THR A 290 8.34 40.96 42.09
C THR A 290 8.12 40.12 43.35
N ASN A 291 9.18 39.53 43.85
CA ASN A 291 9.18 38.79 45.10
C ASN A 291 9.28 39.81 46.25
N ASN A 292 8.20 40.55 46.52
CA ASN A 292 8.07 41.43 47.69
C ASN A 292 7.72 40.64 48.97
N THR A 293 8.36 39.50 49.19
CA THR A 293 8.26 38.76 50.44
C THR A 293 9.64 38.30 50.85
N SER A 294 10.12 38.83 51.97
CA SER A 294 11.31 38.41 52.69
C SER A 294 11.15 36.93 53.07
N VAL A 295 11.73 36.05 52.27
CA VAL A 295 11.43 34.63 52.28
C VAL A 295 12.65 33.83 52.75
N SER A 296 12.42 32.93 53.71
CA SER A 296 13.40 31.98 54.26
C SER A 296 13.88 30.96 53.21
N GLN A 297 15.12 30.46 53.39
CA GLN A 297 15.81 29.54 52.46
C GLN A 297 15.01 28.27 52.07
N SER A 298 13.98 27.87 52.81
CA SER A 298 13.16 26.68 52.50
C SER A 298 12.14 26.90 51.37
N ILE A 299 11.71 28.14 51.13
CA ILE A 299 10.69 28.46 50.10
C ILE A 299 11.34 28.65 48.72
N THR A 300 12.63 28.99 48.65
CA THR A 300 13.37 29.13 47.37
C THR A 300 13.44 27.83 46.58
N TYR A 301 13.57 26.68 47.26
CA TYR A 301 13.58 25.37 46.60
C TYR A 301 12.19 24.99 46.05
N LEU A 302 11.12 25.40 46.74
CA LEU A 302 9.74 25.14 46.30
C LEU A 302 9.39 25.99 45.07
N GLU A 303 9.84 27.24 45.00
CA GLU A 303 9.66 28.09 43.81
C GLU A 303 10.41 27.54 42.58
N GLY A 304 11.65 27.07 42.77
CA GLY A 304 12.41 26.41 41.72
C GLY A 304 11.73 25.13 41.20
N LEU A 305 11.18 24.31 42.12
CA LEU A 305 10.44 23.11 41.77
C LEU A 305 9.15 23.44 41.01
N LYS A 306 8.41 24.47 41.42
CA LYS A 306 7.21 24.95 40.72
C LYS A 306 7.55 25.36 39.28
N LYS A 307 8.66 26.05 39.08
CA LYS A 307 9.11 26.47 37.73
C LYS A 307 9.46 25.29 36.83
N ILE A 308 10.17 24.30 37.37
CA ILE A 308 10.50 23.05 36.66
C ILE A 308 9.22 22.29 36.28
N LEU A 309 8.26 22.18 37.20
CA LEU A 309 6.96 21.56 36.92
C LEU A 309 6.19 22.33 35.85
N GLY A 310 6.24 23.66 35.89
CA GLY A 310 5.68 24.54 34.88
C GLY A 310 6.21 24.29 33.47
N TRP A 311 7.54 24.23 33.32
CA TRP A 311 8.18 23.88 32.05
C TRP A 311 7.86 22.47 31.59
N LEU A 312 7.75 21.51 32.52
CA LEU A 312 7.38 20.13 32.20
C LEU A 312 5.95 20.05 31.65
N ILE A 313 5.00 20.77 32.26
CA ILE A 313 3.62 20.86 31.77
C ILE A 313 3.56 21.53 30.39
N SER A 314 4.27 22.64 30.19
CA SER A 314 4.34 23.30 28.88
C SER A 314 4.96 22.40 27.81
N GLY A 315 6.02 21.68 28.17
CA GLY A 315 6.69 20.75 27.25
C GLY A 315 5.78 19.59 26.85
N ILE A 316 5.03 19.01 27.79
CA ILE A 316 4.00 18.00 27.51
C ILE A 316 2.97 18.56 26.55
N ALA A 317 2.44 19.75 26.84
CA ALA A 317 1.42 20.41 26.04
C ALA A 317 1.84 20.61 24.57
N ILE A 318 3.09 21.02 24.35
CA ILE A 318 3.69 21.20 23.02
C ILE A 318 3.88 19.85 22.33
N SER A 319 4.37 18.84 23.07
CA SER A 319 4.69 17.52 22.51
C SER A 319 3.48 16.70 22.04
N MET A 320 2.29 16.98 22.57
CA MET A 320 1.07 16.25 22.22
C MET A 320 0.47 16.62 20.86
N GLY A 321 0.87 17.76 20.29
CA GLY A 321 0.44 18.22 18.95
C GLY A 321 -1.04 18.59 18.83
N GLY A 322 -1.46 19.03 17.64
CA GLY A 322 -2.82 19.57 17.41
C GLY A 322 -3.95 18.54 17.55
N ASN A 323 -3.69 17.28 17.19
CA ASN A 323 -4.71 16.21 17.26
C ASN A 323 -5.19 15.94 18.70
N PHE A 324 -4.28 16.04 19.68
CA PHE A 324 -4.65 15.89 21.09
C PHE A 324 -5.59 17.02 21.54
N TRP A 325 -5.19 18.28 21.30
CA TRP A 325 -5.96 19.45 21.71
C TRP A 325 -7.33 19.51 21.04
N PHE A 326 -7.42 19.18 19.76
CA PHE A 326 -8.70 19.08 19.04
C PHE A 326 -9.63 18.03 19.67
N ASN A 327 -9.11 16.83 19.98
CA ASN A 327 -9.89 15.77 20.60
C ASN A 327 -10.32 16.12 22.02
N LEU A 328 -9.45 16.77 22.81
CA LEU A 328 -9.77 17.24 24.14
C LEU A 328 -10.90 18.27 24.12
N LEU A 329 -10.81 19.27 23.24
CA LEU A 329 -11.84 20.30 23.05
C LEU A 329 -13.18 19.68 22.65
N LYS A 330 -13.16 18.73 21.68
CA LYS A 330 -14.36 18.00 21.27
C LYS A 330 -15.01 17.27 22.43
N LYS A 331 -14.21 16.62 23.29
CA LYS A 331 -14.70 15.89 24.47
C LYS A 331 -15.31 16.83 25.51
N ILE A 332 -14.66 17.95 25.82
CA ILE A 332 -15.16 18.96 26.76
C ILE A 332 -16.49 19.56 26.26
N TYR A 333 -16.60 19.86 24.97
CA TYR A 333 -17.83 20.39 24.39
C TYR A 333 -18.98 19.36 24.44
N SER A 334 -18.69 18.08 24.21
CA SER A 334 -19.70 17.02 24.24
C SER A 334 -20.31 16.75 25.63
N VAL A 335 -19.60 17.10 26.72
CA VAL A 335 -20.07 16.89 28.11
C VAL A 335 -20.98 18.04 28.59
N LYS A 336 -21.02 19.17 27.87
CA LYS A 336 -21.86 20.34 28.20
C LYS A 336 -23.27 20.31 27.59
N LYS A 337 -23.64 19.20 26.92
CA LYS A 337 -24.99 18.93 26.39
C LYS A 337 -25.62 17.78 27.16
#